data_AF-A0A416HE71-F1
#
_entry.id   AF-A0A416HE71-F1
#
_cell.length_a   1.000
_cell.length_b   1.000
_cell.length_c   1.000
_cell.angle_alpha   90.00
_cell.angle_beta   90.00
_cell.angle_gamma   90.00
#
_symmetry.space_group_name_H-M   'P 1'
#
loop_
_entity.id
_entity.type
_entity.pdbx_description
1 polymer ?
#
loop_
_entity_poly.entity_id
_entity_poly.type
_entity_poly.pdbx_seq_one_letter_code
_entity_poly.pdbx_strand_id
1 'polypeptide(L)'
;MEDTYKILIGMTEDTLEVVDISDAHNIEMIGIEGNERMKWESQADIDKFVEYIRDFYNIDSFEDICMNVSIIYADTDMEYLHYLYLQIKEAFRVNVIQTEQILPFVSLSMGLFNDKKKSICIELMKKHYRVFQNKDKSYVCQKADSGKDVQNIPLSDLACFYYLTGSNIKGEDEVKQLNELWKSKLKEEIRKCEEKCNDKLEKMKNTNTALEKELRAKIKKLEEQLSNKKKDGERYFVTHHHTPVFNGFLADLMMFGDEKAFYTLSAKYANGQLVKEGNEVGTIQLKRGDYSPSSVQPISIEANHSGRIFWLFDKSEKEPDGKNIAVIGTMQDTVDDINDWLARMHCKERVKV
;
A
#
# COMPACT_ATOMS: atom_id res chain seq x y z
N MET A 1 4.18 28.06 -54.12
CA MET A 1 3.04 27.45 -53.41
C MET A 1 3.65 26.24 -52.74
N GLU A 2 3.62 26.17 -51.41
CA GLU A 2 4.09 24.96 -50.72
C GLU A 2 3.18 23.81 -51.13
N ASP A 3 3.76 22.74 -51.66
CA ASP A 3 3.03 21.54 -52.04
C ASP A 3 2.35 21.00 -50.78
N THR A 4 1.02 21.15 -50.74
CA THR A 4 0.24 20.72 -49.58
C THR A 4 -0.23 19.31 -49.82
N TYR A 5 0.42 18.35 -49.15
CA TYR A 5 0.03 16.95 -49.16
C TYR A 5 -1.30 16.78 -48.44
N LYS A 6 -2.12 15.84 -48.91
CA LYS A 6 -3.43 15.57 -48.31
C LYS A 6 -3.59 14.08 -48.18
N ILE A 7 -3.91 13.62 -46.97
CA ILE A 7 -4.23 12.22 -46.74
C ILE A 7 -5.58 12.06 -46.06
N LEU A 8 -6.20 10.91 -46.29
CA LEU A 8 -7.40 10.48 -45.63
C LEU A 8 -7.14 9.17 -44.92
N ILE A 9 -7.37 9.12 -43.62
CA ILE A 9 -7.21 7.93 -42.79
C ILE A 9 -8.60 7.41 -42.44
N GLY A 10 -8.90 6.16 -42.77
CA GLY A 10 -10.08 5.44 -42.30
C GLY A 10 -9.73 4.62 -41.07
N MET A 11 -10.53 4.73 -40.01
CA MET A 11 -10.37 3.95 -38.79
C MET A 11 -11.69 3.28 -38.41
N THR A 12 -11.66 1.95 -38.23
CA THR A 12 -12.75 1.18 -37.65
C THR A 12 -12.39 0.64 -36.27
N GLU A 13 -13.21 -0.25 -35.70
CA GLU A 13 -12.88 -0.99 -34.47
C GLU A 13 -11.66 -1.90 -34.60
N ASP A 14 -11.32 -2.32 -35.83
CA ASP A 14 -10.35 -3.38 -36.11
C ASP A 14 -9.48 -3.14 -37.34
N THR A 15 -9.75 -2.09 -38.14
CA THR A 15 -9.00 -1.77 -39.35
C THR A 15 -8.58 -0.32 -39.44
N LEU A 16 -7.44 -0.10 -40.07
CA LEU A 16 -6.89 1.18 -40.48
C LEU A 16 -6.58 1.14 -41.97
N GLU A 17 -6.88 2.21 -42.68
CA GLU A 17 -6.51 2.39 -44.08
C GLU A 17 -6.16 3.87 -44.34
N VAL A 18 -5.29 4.12 -45.30
CA VAL A 18 -4.85 5.47 -45.64
C VAL A 18 -4.80 5.67 -47.16
N VAL A 19 -5.23 6.85 -47.57
CA VAL A 19 -5.30 7.27 -48.97
C VAL A 19 -4.53 8.56 -49.13
N ASP A 20 -3.58 8.60 -50.06
CA ASP A 20 -2.96 9.83 -50.56
C ASP A 20 -3.89 10.50 -51.58
N ILE A 21 -3.94 11.83 -51.50
CA ILE A 21 -4.75 12.70 -52.34
C ILE A 21 -3.83 13.77 -52.93
N SER A 22 -3.09 13.37 -53.96
CA SER A 22 -2.23 14.25 -54.74
C SER A 22 -3.06 15.31 -55.50
N ASP A 23 -4.10 14.88 -56.24
CA ASP A 23 -5.08 15.78 -56.87
C ASP A 23 -6.44 15.09 -57.11
N ALA A 24 -7.42 15.81 -57.66
CA ALA A 24 -8.81 15.32 -57.85
C ALA A 24 -8.92 14.07 -58.73
N HIS A 25 -7.90 13.79 -59.52
CA HIS A 25 -7.85 12.67 -60.45
C HIS A 25 -6.75 11.66 -60.08
N ASN A 26 -5.88 11.99 -59.11
CA ASN A 26 -4.83 11.14 -58.59
C ASN A 26 -5.02 10.88 -57.09
N ILE A 27 -5.73 9.79 -56.80
CA ILE A 27 -6.04 9.31 -55.45
C ILE A 27 -5.48 7.89 -55.36
N GLU A 28 -4.51 7.66 -54.48
CA GLU A 28 -3.82 6.38 -54.35
C GLU A 28 -3.94 5.85 -52.93
N MET A 29 -4.20 4.54 -52.76
CA MET A 29 -4.10 3.93 -51.44
C MET A 29 -2.64 3.75 -51.07
N ILE A 30 -2.26 4.19 -49.87
CA ILE A 30 -0.92 3.91 -49.34
C ILE A 30 -0.95 2.46 -48.84
N GLY A 31 -0.28 1.58 -49.58
CA GLY A 31 -0.22 0.16 -49.25
C GLY A 31 0.55 -0.09 -47.96
N ILE A 32 -0.05 -0.84 -47.03
CA ILE A 32 0.55 -1.24 -45.76
C ILE A 32 0.89 -2.71 -45.86
N GLU A 33 2.19 -3.03 -45.90
CA GLU A 33 2.69 -4.40 -46.15
C GLU A 33 2.10 -5.04 -47.43
N GLY A 34 1.83 -4.21 -48.45
CA GLY A 34 1.20 -4.66 -49.70
C GLY A 34 -0.31 -4.89 -49.62
N ASN A 35 -0.96 -4.53 -48.51
CA ASN A 35 -2.41 -4.57 -48.33
C ASN A 35 -3.02 -3.16 -48.34
N GLU A 36 -4.27 -3.05 -48.76
CA GLU A 36 -5.05 -1.80 -48.71
C GLU A 36 -5.46 -1.40 -47.29
N ARG A 37 -5.46 -2.36 -46.36
CA ARG A 37 -5.90 -2.18 -44.97
C ARG A 37 -5.01 -2.93 -44.01
N MET A 38 -4.75 -2.31 -42.86
CA MET A 38 -4.07 -2.91 -41.73
C MET A 38 -5.08 -3.28 -40.65
N LYS A 39 -4.97 -4.48 -40.07
CA LYS A 39 -5.70 -4.83 -38.85
C LYS A 39 -4.96 -4.30 -37.63
N TRP A 40 -5.68 -3.89 -36.60
CA TRP A 40 -5.08 -3.39 -35.37
C TRP A 40 -5.84 -3.87 -34.13
N GLU A 41 -5.11 -4.11 -33.04
CA GLU A 41 -5.68 -4.53 -31.75
C GLU A 41 -5.07 -3.75 -30.57
N SER A 42 -4.04 -2.92 -30.82
CA SER A 42 -3.27 -2.23 -29.79
C SER A 42 -2.71 -0.88 -30.25
N GLN A 43 -2.23 -0.08 -29.29
CA GLN A 43 -1.50 1.17 -29.58
C GLN A 43 -0.24 0.94 -30.42
N ALA A 44 0.45 -0.20 -30.20
CA ALA A 44 1.66 -0.53 -30.97
C ALA A 44 1.36 -0.77 -32.46
N ASP A 45 0.16 -1.21 -32.81
CA ASP A 45 -0.26 -1.35 -34.21
C ASP A 45 -0.56 0.01 -34.84
N ILE A 46 -1.07 0.96 -34.05
CA ILE A 46 -1.24 2.36 -34.48
C ILE A 46 0.12 3.02 -34.70
N ASP A 47 1.10 2.77 -33.84
CA ASP A 47 2.47 3.29 -34.01
C ASP A 47 3.08 2.82 -35.34
N LYS A 48 2.95 1.52 -35.65
CA LYS A 48 3.40 0.95 -36.93
C LYS A 48 2.65 1.55 -38.11
N PHE A 49 1.33 1.73 -38.00
CA PHE A 49 0.54 2.37 -39.04
C PHE A 49 1.04 3.78 -39.36
N VAL A 50 1.35 4.57 -38.32
CA VAL A 50 1.89 5.93 -38.48
C VAL A 50 3.31 5.90 -39.04
N GLU A 51 4.12 4.92 -38.67
CA GLU A 51 5.45 4.68 -39.27
C GLU A 51 5.35 4.41 -40.78
N TYR A 52 4.40 3.59 -41.24
CA TYR A 52 4.16 3.38 -42.67
C TYR A 52 3.84 4.66 -43.44
N ILE A 53 3.06 5.57 -42.84
CA ILE A 53 2.77 6.87 -43.45
C ILE A 53 4.05 7.70 -43.54
N ARG A 54 4.85 7.76 -42.47
CA ARG A 54 6.11 8.50 -42.44
C ARG A 54 7.13 7.97 -43.46
N ASP A 55 7.26 6.66 -43.56
CA ASP A 55 8.12 5.98 -44.53
C ASP A 55 7.69 6.28 -45.97
N PHE A 56 6.39 6.26 -46.25
CA PHE A 56 5.86 6.57 -47.60
C PHE A 56 6.24 7.99 -48.06
N TYR A 57 6.16 8.98 -47.16
CA TYR A 57 6.56 10.35 -47.45
C TYR A 57 8.05 10.64 -47.22
N ASN A 58 8.80 9.66 -46.69
CA ASN A 58 10.20 9.81 -46.30
C ASN A 58 10.42 11.03 -45.37
N ILE A 59 9.65 11.08 -44.28
CA ILE A 59 9.70 12.13 -43.24
C ILE A 59 9.98 11.52 -41.86
N ASP A 60 10.64 12.28 -40.98
CA ASP A 60 10.86 11.86 -39.59
C ASP A 60 9.69 12.32 -38.70
N SER A 61 9.15 13.50 -39.00
CA SER A 61 8.06 14.17 -38.30
C SER A 61 7.01 14.73 -39.28
N PHE A 62 5.74 14.80 -38.85
CA PHE A 62 4.68 15.44 -39.63
C PHE A 62 4.82 16.97 -39.72
N GLU A 63 5.71 17.58 -38.92
CA GLU A 63 6.12 18.98 -39.07
C GLU A 63 7.02 19.22 -40.30
N ASP A 64 7.66 18.18 -40.83
CA ASP A 64 8.66 18.32 -41.90
C ASP A 64 8.04 18.76 -43.23
N ILE A 65 6.73 18.52 -43.41
CA ILE A 65 5.98 18.85 -44.63
C ILE A 65 4.59 19.42 -44.33
N CYS A 66 4.06 20.22 -45.25
CA CYS A 66 2.70 20.75 -45.15
C CYS A 66 1.66 19.66 -45.47
N MET A 67 1.30 18.83 -44.48
CA MET A 67 0.32 17.76 -44.63
C MET A 67 -1.03 18.10 -43.99
N ASN A 68 -2.11 17.95 -44.77
CA ASN A 68 -3.49 17.95 -44.28
C ASN A 68 -3.95 16.50 -44.08
N VAL A 69 -4.26 16.14 -42.84
CA VAL A 69 -4.78 14.83 -42.48
C VAL A 69 -6.26 14.93 -42.14
N SER A 70 -7.08 14.05 -42.69
CA SER A 70 -8.46 13.87 -42.21
C SER A 70 -8.65 12.43 -41.77
N ILE A 71 -9.01 12.24 -40.51
CA ILE A 71 -9.32 10.94 -39.92
C ILE A 71 -10.83 10.75 -39.97
N ILE A 72 -11.31 9.79 -40.76
CA ILE A 72 -12.69 9.35 -40.82
C ILE A 72 -12.82 8.10 -39.96
N TYR A 73 -13.61 8.17 -38.89
CA TYR A 73 -13.75 7.05 -37.96
C TYR A 73 -15.17 6.47 -37.94
N ALA A 74 -15.25 5.17 -37.66
CA ALA A 74 -16.46 4.38 -37.61
C ALA A 74 -16.35 3.29 -36.53
N ASP A 75 -17.21 3.30 -35.51
CA ASP A 75 -17.25 2.26 -34.46
C ASP A 75 -15.95 2.10 -33.67
N THR A 76 -15.08 3.10 -33.69
CA THR A 76 -13.80 3.08 -32.99
C THR A 76 -13.92 3.55 -31.55
N ASP A 77 -13.13 2.96 -30.65
CA ASP A 77 -12.93 3.48 -29.30
C ASP A 77 -12.24 4.86 -29.34
N MET A 78 -12.78 5.81 -28.58
CA MET A 78 -12.29 7.18 -28.51
C MET A 78 -10.87 7.28 -27.95
N GLU A 79 -10.43 6.33 -27.12
CA GLU A 79 -9.07 6.30 -26.59
C GLU A 79 -8.05 6.07 -27.72
N TYR A 80 -8.30 5.09 -28.59
CA TYR A 80 -7.43 4.79 -29.72
C TYR A 80 -7.51 5.85 -30.83
N LEU A 81 -8.68 6.43 -31.07
CA LEU A 81 -8.82 7.57 -31.97
C LEU A 81 -7.99 8.77 -31.47
N HIS A 82 -8.05 9.06 -30.18
CA HIS A 82 -7.25 10.14 -29.58
C HIS A 82 -5.75 9.84 -29.66
N TYR A 83 -5.36 8.58 -29.44
CA TYR A 83 -3.98 8.14 -29.58
C TYR A 83 -3.44 8.38 -30.99
N LEU A 84 -4.17 7.94 -32.03
CA LEU A 84 -3.82 8.22 -33.43
C LEU A 84 -3.71 9.72 -33.71
N TYR A 85 -4.67 10.53 -33.23
CA TYR A 85 -4.61 11.98 -33.36
C TYR A 85 -3.33 12.57 -32.76
N LEU A 86 -2.93 12.12 -31.56
CA LEU A 86 -1.73 12.63 -30.90
C LEU A 86 -0.44 12.34 -31.69
N GLN A 87 -0.38 11.19 -32.37
CA GLN A 87 0.77 10.80 -33.19
C GLN A 87 0.96 11.68 -34.44
N ILE A 88 -0.12 12.28 -34.94
CA ILE A 88 -0.12 13.06 -36.19
C ILE A 88 -0.49 14.54 -35.99
N LYS A 89 -0.68 14.99 -34.74
CA LYS A 89 -1.15 16.34 -34.39
C LYS A 89 -0.27 17.48 -34.89
N GLU A 90 1.00 17.17 -35.14
CA GLU A 90 2.01 18.10 -35.62
C GLU A 90 1.95 18.32 -37.14
N ALA A 91 1.09 17.59 -37.86
CA ALA A 91 0.77 17.89 -39.24
C ALA A 91 0.14 19.30 -39.36
N PHE A 92 0.36 19.95 -40.51
CA PHE A 92 -0.16 21.31 -40.78
C PHE A 92 -1.65 21.45 -40.46
N ARG A 93 -2.44 20.40 -40.70
CA ARG A 93 -3.83 20.33 -40.25
C ARG A 93 -4.25 18.89 -40.00
N VAL A 94 -5.02 18.69 -38.94
CA VAL A 94 -5.69 17.41 -38.65
C VAL A 94 -7.18 17.65 -38.44
N ASN A 95 -8.03 17.00 -39.23
CA ASN A 95 -9.48 16.96 -39.02
C ASN A 95 -9.87 15.56 -38.54
N VAL A 96 -10.79 15.48 -37.58
CA VAL A 96 -11.35 14.20 -37.11
C VAL A 96 -12.86 14.26 -37.35
N ILE A 97 -13.37 13.35 -38.17
CA ILE A 97 -14.74 13.40 -38.69
C ILE A 97 -15.39 12.05 -38.47
N GLN A 98 -16.56 12.06 -37.85
CA GLN A 98 -17.36 10.85 -37.71
C GLN A 98 -18.04 10.51 -39.04
N THR A 99 -18.05 9.23 -39.40
CA THR A 99 -18.62 8.75 -40.67
C THR A 99 -20.07 9.21 -40.92
N GLU A 100 -20.93 9.22 -39.90
CA GLU A 100 -22.32 9.67 -40.04
C GLU A 100 -22.45 11.16 -40.42
N GLN A 101 -21.43 11.98 -40.15
CA GLN A 101 -21.46 13.40 -40.47
C GLN A 101 -21.13 13.66 -41.95
N ILE A 102 -20.29 12.82 -42.56
CA ILE A 102 -19.80 13.02 -43.94
C ILE A 102 -20.70 12.37 -44.99
N LEU A 103 -21.28 11.20 -44.67
CA LEU A 103 -22.04 10.40 -45.63
C LEU A 103 -23.23 11.13 -46.28
N PRO A 104 -24.02 11.97 -45.58
CA PRO A 104 -25.06 12.75 -46.23
C PRO A 104 -24.54 13.63 -47.36
N PHE A 105 -23.41 14.32 -47.16
CA PHE A 105 -22.80 15.19 -48.15
C PHE A 105 -22.28 14.40 -49.35
N VAL A 106 -21.54 13.34 -49.08
CA VAL A 106 -20.97 12.46 -50.11
C VAL A 106 -22.09 11.89 -50.98
N SER A 107 -23.15 11.39 -50.35
CA SER A 107 -24.30 10.82 -51.05
C SER A 107 -25.02 11.80 -51.96
N LEU A 108 -25.11 13.06 -51.55
CA LEU A 108 -25.67 14.12 -52.37
C LEU A 108 -24.74 14.48 -53.53
N SER A 109 -23.44 14.60 -53.27
CA SER A 109 -22.44 14.91 -54.29
C SER A 109 -22.36 13.85 -55.39
N MET A 110 -22.58 12.58 -55.03
CA MET A 110 -22.63 11.45 -55.96
C MET A 110 -23.99 11.30 -56.67
N GLY A 111 -24.98 12.17 -56.37
CA GLY A 111 -26.29 12.13 -57.03
C GLY A 111 -27.14 10.91 -56.67
N LEU A 112 -26.96 10.32 -55.49
CA LEU A 112 -27.60 9.05 -55.11
C LEU A 112 -29.08 9.19 -54.75
N PHE A 113 -29.56 10.42 -54.54
CA PHE A 113 -30.95 10.75 -54.25
C PHE A 113 -31.66 11.29 -55.48
N ASN A 114 -32.93 10.93 -55.63
CA ASN A 114 -33.83 11.51 -56.63
C ASN A 114 -35.25 11.64 -56.06
N ASP A 115 -36.21 12.10 -56.87
CA ASP A 115 -37.59 12.32 -56.42
C ASP A 115 -38.26 11.05 -55.86
N LYS A 116 -37.85 9.86 -56.31
CA LYS A 116 -38.39 8.57 -55.90
C LYS A 116 -37.55 7.88 -54.81
N LYS A 117 -36.24 8.14 -54.76
CA LYS A 117 -35.29 7.50 -53.84
C LYS A 117 -34.93 8.47 -52.72
N LYS A 118 -35.61 8.33 -51.58
CA LYS A 118 -35.45 9.18 -50.37
C LYS A 118 -34.60 8.55 -49.26
N SER A 119 -34.12 7.32 -49.47
CA SER A 119 -33.29 6.57 -48.54
C SER A 119 -32.35 5.66 -49.32
N ILE A 120 -31.10 5.58 -48.89
CA ILE A 120 -30.06 4.74 -49.49
C ILE A 120 -29.28 4.02 -48.39
N CYS A 121 -28.84 2.80 -48.68
CA CYS A 121 -27.94 2.05 -47.82
C CYS A 121 -26.53 2.14 -48.42
N ILE A 122 -25.53 2.43 -47.59
CA ILE A 122 -24.14 2.63 -47.97
C ILE A 122 -23.27 1.67 -47.16
N GLU A 123 -22.36 0.99 -47.83
CA GLU A 123 -21.23 0.32 -47.19
C GLU A 123 -20.00 1.22 -47.32
N LEU A 124 -19.36 1.53 -46.20
CA LEU A 124 -18.09 2.26 -46.13
C LEU A 124 -17.25 1.59 -45.04
N MET A 125 -15.98 1.29 -45.34
CA MET A 125 -15.08 0.57 -44.41
C MET A 125 -15.69 -0.74 -43.85
N LYS A 126 -16.47 -1.47 -44.67
CA LYS A 126 -17.26 -2.67 -44.27
C LYS A 126 -18.35 -2.43 -43.22
N LYS A 127 -18.64 -1.17 -42.89
CA LYS A 127 -19.73 -0.77 -42.02
C LYS A 127 -20.91 -0.26 -42.84
N HIS A 128 -22.11 -0.52 -42.36
CA HIS A 128 -23.35 -0.21 -43.07
C HIS A 128 -24.04 1.00 -42.46
N TYR A 129 -24.44 1.92 -43.34
CA TYR A 129 -25.08 3.17 -42.98
C TYR A 129 -26.31 3.40 -43.85
N ARG A 130 -27.32 4.04 -43.28
CA ARG A 130 -28.49 4.51 -44.02
C ARG A 130 -28.51 6.02 -44.00
N VAL A 131 -28.48 6.61 -45.19
CA VAL A 131 -28.71 8.04 -45.39
C VAL A 131 -30.13 8.21 -45.90
N PHE A 132 -30.92 9.08 -45.27
CA PHE A 132 -32.29 9.34 -45.66
C PHE A 132 -32.67 10.81 -45.52
N GLN A 133 -33.65 11.22 -46.33
CA GLN A 133 -34.22 12.56 -46.26
C GLN A 133 -35.35 12.62 -45.24
N ASN A 134 -35.24 13.54 -44.28
CA ASN A 134 -36.28 13.85 -43.31
C ASN A 134 -37.42 14.68 -43.92
N LYS A 135 -38.51 14.84 -43.15
CA LYS A 135 -39.69 15.63 -43.56
C LYS A 135 -39.36 17.11 -43.83
N ASP A 136 -38.36 17.65 -43.14
CA ASP A 136 -37.85 19.02 -43.31
C ASP A 136 -36.87 19.15 -44.49
N LYS A 137 -36.68 18.08 -45.28
CA LYS A 137 -35.72 17.96 -46.38
C LYS A 137 -34.25 17.92 -45.96
N SER A 138 -33.93 17.87 -44.66
CA SER A 138 -32.57 17.57 -44.19
C SER A 138 -32.19 16.13 -44.51
N TYR A 139 -30.90 15.86 -44.67
CA TYR A 139 -30.37 14.52 -44.89
C TYR A 139 -29.62 14.08 -43.64
N VAL A 140 -29.98 12.90 -43.12
CA VAL A 140 -29.40 12.35 -41.89
C VAL A 140 -28.86 10.96 -42.19
N CYS A 141 -27.74 10.63 -41.56
CA CYS A 141 -27.13 9.31 -41.60
C CYS A 141 -27.27 8.62 -40.24
N GLN A 142 -27.56 7.32 -40.27
CA GLN A 142 -27.57 6.46 -39.10
C GLN A 142 -26.94 5.12 -39.47
N LYS A 143 -26.40 4.39 -38.50
CA LYS A 143 -25.99 3.00 -38.71
C LYS A 143 -27.18 2.15 -39.16
N ALA A 144 -26.90 1.18 -40.00
CA ALA A 144 -27.89 0.25 -40.52
C ALA A 144 -27.35 -1.18 -40.51
N ASP A 145 -28.25 -2.15 -40.51
CA ASP A 145 -27.90 -3.53 -40.82
C ASP A 145 -27.71 -3.72 -42.33
N SER A 146 -26.99 -4.77 -42.73
CA SER A 146 -26.81 -5.11 -44.15
C SER A 146 -28.17 -5.22 -44.84
N GLY A 147 -28.39 -4.43 -45.90
CA GLY A 147 -29.67 -4.32 -46.59
C GLY A 147 -29.65 -4.88 -48.01
N LYS A 148 -30.79 -4.77 -48.71
CA LYS A 148 -30.82 -4.88 -50.18
C LYS A 148 -30.40 -3.54 -50.80
N ASP A 149 -29.79 -3.59 -51.97
CA ASP A 149 -29.34 -2.40 -52.74
C ASP A 149 -28.32 -1.52 -51.99
N VAL A 150 -27.33 -2.15 -51.35
CA VAL A 150 -26.21 -1.47 -50.69
C VAL A 150 -25.26 -0.90 -51.73
N GLN A 151 -24.96 0.38 -51.61
CA GLN A 151 -23.96 1.04 -52.43
C GLN A 151 -22.62 1.04 -51.69
N ASN A 152 -21.63 0.35 -52.25
CA ASN A 152 -20.28 0.38 -51.72
C ASN A 152 -19.62 1.72 -52.10
N ILE A 153 -19.13 2.44 -51.10
CA ILE A 153 -18.35 3.67 -51.25
C ILE A 153 -16.98 3.41 -50.62
N PRO A 154 -15.91 3.29 -51.42
CA PRO A 154 -14.56 3.18 -50.89
C PRO A 154 -14.14 4.49 -50.19
N LEU A 155 -13.14 4.41 -49.30
CA LEU A 155 -12.62 5.58 -48.60
C LEU A 155 -12.10 6.65 -49.57
N SER A 156 -11.51 6.25 -50.70
CA SER A 156 -11.06 7.13 -51.78
C SER A 156 -12.16 8.07 -52.29
N ASP A 157 -13.42 7.61 -52.33
CA ASP A 157 -14.54 8.42 -52.82
C ASP A 157 -14.91 9.56 -51.86
N LEU A 158 -14.49 9.47 -50.59
CA LEU A 158 -14.62 10.56 -49.63
C LEU A 158 -13.61 11.70 -49.90
N ALA A 159 -12.60 11.49 -50.74
CA ALA A 159 -11.69 12.55 -51.16
C ALA A 159 -12.44 13.71 -51.84
N CYS A 160 -13.65 13.48 -52.38
CA CYS A 160 -14.56 14.51 -52.89
C CYS A 160 -14.74 15.69 -51.92
N PHE A 161 -14.65 15.44 -50.62
CA PHE A 161 -14.73 16.44 -49.57
C PHE A 161 -13.62 17.49 -49.62
N TYR A 162 -12.38 17.11 -49.93
CA TYR A 162 -11.27 18.06 -50.05
C TYR A 162 -11.48 19.06 -51.20
N TYR A 163 -12.25 18.66 -52.22
CA TYR A 163 -12.58 19.50 -53.38
C TYR A 163 -13.82 20.36 -53.13
N LEU A 164 -14.82 19.82 -52.43
CA LEU A 164 -16.07 20.51 -52.12
C LEU A 164 -15.91 21.58 -51.03
N THR A 165 -14.93 21.43 -50.14
CA THR A 165 -14.80 22.27 -48.95
C THR A 165 -13.87 23.46 -49.13
N GLY A 166 -13.13 23.57 -50.25
CA GLY A 166 -12.25 24.70 -50.50
C GLY A 166 -11.43 25.09 -49.26
N SER A 167 -10.68 24.15 -48.71
CA SER A 167 -9.87 24.34 -47.48
C SER A 167 -10.64 24.71 -46.21
N ASN A 168 -11.97 24.69 -46.18
CA ASN A 168 -12.76 25.23 -45.07
C ASN A 168 -13.96 24.33 -44.71
N ILE A 169 -13.69 23.28 -43.94
CA ILE A 169 -14.59 22.94 -42.84
C ILE A 169 -13.96 23.48 -41.57
N LYS A 170 -14.56 24.54 -41.03
CA LYS A 170 -14.20 25.09 -39.73
C LYS A 170 -14.53 24.06 -38.64
N GLY A 171 -13.60 23.14 -38.38
CA GLY A 171 -13.61 22.26 -37.21
C GLY A 171 -12.94 22.89 -35.98
N GLU A 172 -12.41 24.11 -36.11
CA GLU A 172 -11.66 24.78 -35.04
C GLU A 172 -12.52 25.03 -33.78
N ASP A 173 -13.81 25.30 -33.96
CA ASP A 173 -14.73 25.53 -32.84
C ASP A 173 -15.13 24.22 -32.13
N GLU A 174 -15.29 23.11 -32.85
CA GLU A 174 -15.56 21.80 -32.24
C GLU A 174 -14.32 21.23 -31.56
N VAL A 175 -13.13 21.38 -32.16
CA VAL A 175 -11.86 21.02 -31.51
C VAL A 175 -11.60 21.90 -30.30
N LYS A 176 -11.89 23.20 -30.34
CA LYS A 176 -11.83 24.08 -29.15
C LYS A 176 -12.83 23.65 -28.09
N GLN A 177 -14.07 23.33 -28.46
CA GLN A 177 -15.08 22.83 -27.52
C GLN A 177 -14.68 21.48 -26.90
N LEU A 178 -14.13 20.55 -27.70
CA LEU A 178 -13.63 19.27 -27.22
C LEU A 178 -12.44 19.46 -26.28
N ASN A 179 -11.50 20.34 -26.63
CA ASN A 179 -10.32 20.63 -25.83
C ASN A 179 -10.69 21.33 -24.51
N GLU A 180 -11.64 22.26 -24.52
CA GLU A 180 -12.18 22.85 -23.28
C GLU A 180 -12.96 21.83 -22.44
N LEU A 181 -13.75 20.95 -23.06
CA LEU A 181 -14.42 19.85 -22.37
C LEU A 181 -13.40 18.91 -21.71
N TRP A 182 -12.33 18.54 -22.40
CA TRP A 182 -11.28 17.66 -21.87
C TRP A 182 -10.45 18.35 -20.78
N LYS A 183 -10.11 19.63 -20.93
CA LYS A 183 -9.49 20.42 -19.85
C LYS A 183 -10.38 20.46 -18.61
N SER A 184 -11.70 20.60 -18.78
CA SER A 184 -12.64 20.61 -17.66
C SER A 184 -12.74 19.25 -16.97
N LYS A 185 -12.80 18.16 -17.74
CA LYS A 185 -12.80 16.78 -17.21
C LYS A 185 -11.50 16.44 -16.50
N LEU A 186 -10.36 16.81 -17.09
CA LEU A 186 -9.04 16.56 -16.51
C LEU A 186 -8.87 17.33 -15.20
N LYS A 187 -9.31 18.60 -15.13
CA LYS A 187 -9.32 19.37 -13.87
C LYS A 187 -10.18 18.70 -12.79
N GLU A 188 -11.34 18.17 -13.16
CA GLU A 188 -12.23 17.49 -12.22
C GLU A 188 -11.65 16.14 -11.74
N GLU A 189 -10.97 15.39 -12.61
CA GLU A 189 -10.26 14.17 -12.22
C GLU A 189 -9.05 14.45 -11.33
N ILE A 190 -8.27 15.48 -11.64
CA ILE A 190 -7.18 15.96 -10.78
C ILE A 190 -7.74 16.31 -9.40
N ARG A 191 -8.82 17.10 -9.34
CA ARG A 191 -9.49 17.46 -8.07
C ARG A 191 -9.91 16.23 -7.27
N LYS A 192 -10.55 15.24 -7.92
CA LYS A 192 -10.94 13.98 -7.27
C LYS A 192 -9.74 13.17 -6.77
N CYS A 193 -8.64 13.16 -7.51
CA CYS A 193 -7.41 12.50 -7.09
C CYS A 193 -6.74 13.21 -5.91
N GLU A 194 -6.71 14.55 -5.92
CA GLU A 194 -6.20 15.37 -4.83
C GLU A 194 -7.03 15.17 -3.55
N GLU A 195 -8.36 15.18 -3.64
CA GLU A 195 -9.26 14.88 -2.52
C GLU A 195 -8.98 13.48 -1.94
N LYS A 196 -8.90 12.45 -2.80
CA LYS A 196 -8.56 11.09 -2.36
C LYS A 196 -7.16 10.99 -1.71
N CYS A 197 -6.19 11.74 -2.22
CA CYS A 197 -4.83 11.76 -1.66
C CYS A 197 -4.81 12.46 -0.30
N ASN A 198 -5.49 13.59 -0.16
CA ASN A 198 -5.60 14.31 1.10
C ASN A 198 -6.32 13.47 2.16
N ASP A 199 -7.41 12.81 1.81
CA ASP A 199 -8.12 11.88 2.71
C ASP A 199 -7.20 10.74 3.19
N LYS A 200 -6.43 10.14 2.29
CA LYS A 200 -5.43 9.11 2.64
C LYS A 200 -4.34 9.68 3.54
N LEU A 201 -3.87 10.89 3.26
CA LEU A 201 -2.83 11.56 4.04
C LEU A 201 -3.30 11.86 5.46
N GLU A 202 -4.53 12.37 5.63
CA GLU A 202 -5.13 12.56 6.96
C GLU A 202 -5.27 11.25 7.72
N LYS A 203 -5.77 10.19 7.08
CA LYS A 203 -5.89 8.87 7.71
C LYS A 203 -4.54 8.33 8.17
N MET A 204 -3.49 8.50 7.36
CA MET A 204 -2.12 8.12 7.74
C MET A 204 -1.59 8.97 8.91
N LYS A 205 -1.81 10.29 8.92
CA LYS A 205 -1.42 11.15 10.05
C LYS A 205 -2.10 10.74 11.35
N ASN A 206 -3.40 10.45 11.30
CA ASN A 206 -4.17 9.99 12.46
C ASN A 206 -3.71 8.62 12.96
N THR A 207 -3.34 7.73 12.04
CA THR A 207 -2.82 6.40 12.40
C THR A 207 -1.41 6.49 12.99
N ASN A 208 -0.53 7.31 12.41
CA ASN A 208 0.82 7.53 12.94
C ASN A 208 0.79 8.14 14.34
N THR A 209 -0.06 9.15 14.58
CA THR A 209 -0.20 9.74 15.92
C THR A 209 -0.73 8.75 16.95
N ALA A 210 -1.66 7.85 16.57
CA ALA A 210 -2.12 6.78 17.44
C ALA A 210 -1.00 5.77 17.75
N LEU A 211 -0.24 5.34 16.73
CA LEU A 211 0.90 4.42 16.88
C LEU A 211 2.03 5.03 17.73
N GLU A 212 2.33 6.32 17.56
CA GLU A 212 3.32 7.02 18.39
C GLU A 212 2.91 7.04 19.86
N LYS A 213 1.62 7.27 20.14
CA LYS A 213 1.09 7.24 21.51
C LYS A 213 1.19 5.84 22.11
N GLU A 214 0.86 4.80 21.34
CA GLU A 214 0.98 3.41 21.77
C GLU A 214 2.44 3.02 22.01
N LEU A 215 3.35 3.42 21.12
CA LEU A 215 4.79 3.14 21.25
C LEU A 215 5.36 3.80 22.49
N ARG A 216 5.03 5.07 22.76
CA ARG A 216 5.44 5.77 23.99
C ARG A 216 4.92 5.07 25.25
N ALA A 217 3.69 4.58 25.24
CA ALA A 217 3.13 3.84 26.37
C ALA A 217 3.87 2.50 26.59
N LYS A 218 4.20 1.78 25.50
CA LYS A 218 4.98 0.54 25.57
C LYS A 218 6.40 0.77 26.08
N ILE A 219 7.08 1.82 25.61
CA ILE A 219 8.43 2.20 26.09
C ILE A 219 8.38 2.48 27.58
N LYS A 220 7.44 3.32 28.05
CA LYS A 220 7.30 3.64 29.48
C LYS A 220 7.09 2.38 30.33
N LYS A 221 6.25 1.45 29.86
CA LYS A 221 6.00 0.17 30.55
C LYS A 221 7.27 -0.70 30.60
N LEU A 222 8.05 -0.75 29.53
CA LEU A 222 9.32 -1.48 29.49
C LEU A 222 10.37 -0.85 30.41
N GLU A 223 10.45 0.48 30.46
CA GLU A 223 11.35 1.21 31.36
C GLU A 223 11.01 0.94 32.84
N GLU A 224 9.71 0.95 33.19
CA GLU A 224 9.24 0.59 34.53
C GLU A 224 9.58 -0.87 34.86
N GLN A 225 9.37 -1.80 33.93
CA GLN A 225 9.74 -3.21 34.11
C GLN A 225 11.24 -3.40 34.28
N LEU A 226 12.07 -2.70 33.50
CA LEU A 226 13.53 -2.79 33.57
C LEU A 226 14.05 -2.21 34.89
N SER A 227 13.50 -1.07 35.33
CA SER A 227 13.80 -0.46 36.62
C SER A 227 13.45 -1.40 37.78
N ASN A 228 12.27 -2.02 37.74
CA ASN A 228 11.85 -2.99 38.75
C ASN A 228 12.73 -4.24 38.75
N LYS A 229 13.07 -4.79 37.57
CA LYS A 229 13.99 -5.93 37.48
C LYS A 229 15.38 -5.61 38.01
N LYS A 230 15.89 -4.41 37.78
CA LYS A 230 17.19 -3.98 38.32
C LYS A 230 17.15 -3.93 39.84
N LYS A 231 16.12 -3.31 40.43
CA LYS A 231 15.91 -3.31 41.88
C LYS A 231 15.77 -4.73 42.45
N ASP A 232 15.04 -5.59 41.76
CA ASP A 232 14.81 -6.97 42.20
C ASP A 232 16.08 -7.83 42.13
N GLY A 233 17.03 -7.54 41.22
CA GLY A 233 18.33 -8.22 41.12
C GLY A 233 19.39 -7.77 42.13
N GLU A 234 19.14 -6.66 42.84
CA GLU A 234 20.03 -6.13 43.90
C GLU A 234 19.62 -6.60 45.31
N ARG A 235 18.66 -7.53 45.40
CA ARG A 235 18.15 -8.10 46.66
C ARG A 235 18.58 -9.55 46.80
N TYR A 236 19.06 -9.92 47.99
CA TYR A 236 19.68 -11.21 48.24
C TYR A 236 19.02 -11.91 49.42
N PHE A 237 18.68 -13.19 49.25
CA PHE A 237 18.28 -14.02 50.38
C PHE A 237 19.50 -14.38 51.22
N VAL A 238 19.31 -14.36 52.54
CA VAL A 238 20.23 -14.92 53.52
C VAL A 238 19.67 -16.28 53.90
N THR A 239 20.32 -17.35 53.44
CA THR A 239 19.98 -18.73 53.76
C THR A 239 20.95 -19.30 54.76
N HIS A 240 20.48 -20.23 55.58
CA HIS A 240 21.34 -21.14 56.32
C HIS A 240 21.27 -22.50 55.66
N HIS A 241 22.40 -23.00 55.21
CA HIS A 241 22.55 -24.38 54.79
C HIS A 241 23.31 -25.12 55.89
N HIS A 242 22.63 -26.03 56.57
CA HIS A 242 23.29 -26.95 57.47
C HIS A 242 24.20 -27.86 56.64
N THR A 243 25.52 -27.65 56.69
CA THR A 243 26.47 -28.67 56.23
C THR A 243 26.58 -29.69 57.36
N PRO A 244 26.12 -30.94 57.20
CA PRO A 244 26.22 -31.92 58.27
C PRO A 244 27.68 -32.29 58.47
N VAL A 245 28.34 -31.61 59.41
CA VAL A 245 29.67 -32.01 59.90
C VAL A 245 29.46 -33.06 60.99
N PHE A 246 28.96 -34.26 60.66
CA PHE A 246 29.02 -35.39 61.59
C PHE A 246 28.98 -36.74 60.85
N ASN A 247 30.07 -37.51 60.99
CA ASN A 247 30.19 -38.91 60.57
C ASN A 247 29.02 -39.73 61.13
N GLY A 248 28.28 -40.42 60.26
CA GLY A 248 27.06 -41.18 60.55
C GLY A 248 27.16 -42.35 61.54
N PHE A 249 28.25 -42.48 62.29
CA PHE A 249 28.47 -43.57 63.24
C PHE A 249 28.07 -43.21 64.69
N LEU A 250 27.99 -41.92 65.03
CA LEU A 250 27.65 -41.46 66.39
C LEU A 250 26.16 -41.13 66.59
N ALA A 251 25.40 -40.94 65.50
CA ALA A 251 23.98 -40.59 65.55
C ALA A 251 23.09 -41.80 65.94
N ASP A 252 23.43 -43.01 65.50
CA ASP A 252 22.68 -44.23 65.87
C ASP A 252 22.85 -44.62 67.35
N LEU A 253 23.96 -44.23 67.98
CA LEU A 253 24.25 -44.63 69.36
C LEU A 253 23.58 -43.75 70.44
N MET A 254 23.01 -42.60 70.06
CA MET A 254 22.36 -41.65 70.99
C MET A 254 20.84 -41.56 70.84
N MET A 255 20.21 -42.56 70.22
CA MET A 255 18.74 -42.74 70.15
C MET A 255 18.16 -43.21 71.50
N PHE A 256 18.31 -42.38 72.53
CA PHE A 256 17.49 -42.46 73.75
C PHE A 256 16.99 -41.04 74.07
N GLY A 257 15.78 -40.73 73.62
CA GLY A 257 15.02 -39.54 74.02
C GLY A 257 14.31 -38.85 72.87
N ASP A 258 12.99 -39.00 72.79
CA ASP A 258 12.05 -38.23 71.96
C ASP A 258 11.96 -36.75 72.44
N GLU A 259 13.09 -36.05 72.49
CA GLU A 259 13.10 -34.61 72.74
C GLU A 259 13.04 -33.86 71.41
N LYS A 260 11.92 -33.19 71.17
CA LYS A 260 11.75 -32.28 70.02
C LYS A 260 12.85 -31.22 70.05
N ALA A 261 13.85 -31.36 69.19
CA ALA A 261 14.83 -30.31 68.97
C ALA A 261 14.17 -29.15 68.23
N PHE A 262 14.43 -27.92 68.65
CA PHE A 262 13.97 -26.72 67.95
C PHE A 262 15.10 -25.70 67.88
N TYR A 263 15.13 -24.94 66.79
CA TYR A 263 16.12 -23.89 66.58
C TYR A 263 15.60 -22.56 67.11
N THR A 264 16.46 -21.77 67.73
CA THR A 264 16.16 -20.38 68.10
C THR A 264 17.08 -19.44 67.35
N LEU A 265 16.49 -18.46 66.65
CA LEU A 265 17.19 -17.40 65.94
C LEU A 265 17.34 -16.17 66.86
N SER A 266 18.58 -15.70 67.02
CA SER A 266 18.88 -14.43 67.66
C SER A 266 19.34 -13.42 66.62
N ALA A 267 18.46 -12.50 66.24
CA ALA A 267 18.77 -11.40 65.33
C ALA A 267 19.61 -10.32 66.03
N LYS A 268 20.72 -9.91 65.42
CA LYS A 268 21.61 -8.84 65.93
C LYS A 268 21.19 -7.45 65.47
N TYR A 269 20.50 -7.38 64.34
CA TYR A 269 20.04 -6.15 63.72
C TYR A 269 18.51 -6.12 63.62
N ALA A 270 17.91 -4.95 63.79
CA ALA A 270 16.48 -4.74 63.53
C ALA A 270 16.19 -4.59 62.02
N ASN A 271 14.94 -4.82 61.61
CA ASN A 271 14.52 -4.63 60.23
C ASN A 271 14.87 -3.22 59.72
N GLY A 272 15.46 -3.13 58.53
CA GLY A 272 15.88 -1.88 57.88
C GLY A 272 17.24 -1.34 58.36
N GLN A 273 17.93 -2.01 59.28
CA GLN A 273 19.29 -1.61 59.68
C GLN A 273 20.34 -2.02 58.64
N LEU A 274 21.41 -1.24 58.59
CA LEU A 274 22.52 -1.43 57.66
C LEU A 274 23.46 -2.53 58.12
N VAL A 275 23.77 -3.45 57.21
CA VAL A 275 24.74 -4.53 57.38
C VAL A 275 25.77 -4.48 56.25
N LYS A 276 27.01 -4.89 56.55
CA LYS A 276 28.06 -5.07 55.54
C LYS A 276 28.24 -6.56 55.26
N GLU A 277 28.64 -6.88 54.04
CA GLU A 277 29.02 -8.24 53.66
C GLU A 277 30.09 -8.80 54.62
N GLY A 278 29.92 -10.06 55.02
CA GLY A 278 30.76 -10.75 56.02
C GLY A 278 30.44 -10.39 57.47
N ASN A 279 29.55 -9.44 57.76
CA ASN A 279 29.14 -9.19 59.15
C ASN A 279 28.24 -10.32 59.64
N GLU A 280 28.49 -10.81 60.84
CA GLU A 280 27.51 -11.62 61.58
C GLU A 280 26.23 -10.80 61.81
N VAL A 281 25.12 -11.27 61.25
CA VAL A 281 23.79 -10.64 61.33
C VAL A 281 22.87 -11.27 62.37
N GLY A 282 23.15 -12.50 62.77
CA GLY A 282 22.42 -13.20 63.81
C GLY A 282 23.05 -14.55 64.10
N THR A 283 22.51 -15.26 65.08
CA THR A 283 22.97 -16.60 65.43
C THR A 283 21.81 -17.57 65.50
N ILE A 284 22.05 -18.81 65.09
CA ILE A 284 21.13 -19.93 65.28
C ILE A 284 21.68 -20.83 66.37
N GLN A 285 20.82 -21.18 67.33
CA GLN A 285 21.15 -22.12 68.38
C GLN A 285 20.14 -23.27 68.39
N LEU A 286 20.64 -24.51 68.42
CA LEU A 286 19.83 -25.70 68.62
C LEU A 286 19.50 -25.84 70.11
N LYS A 287 18.22 -25.97 70.44
CA LYS A 287 17.75 -26.31 71.80
C LYS A 287 17.13 -27.71 71.80
N ARG A 288 17.53 -28.54 72.76
CA ARG A 288 16.90 -29.83 73.08
C ARG A 288 16.31 -29.76 74.50
N GLY A 289 14.98 -29.75 74.58
CA GLY A 289 14.23 -29.81 75.85
C GLY A 289 14.45 -28.63 76.80
N ASP A 290 13.66 -28.60 77.89
CA ASP A 290 13.73 -27.55 78.93
C ASP A 290 14.86 -27.79 79.96
N TYR A 291 15.58 -28.91 79.86
CA TYR A 291 16.51 -29.36 80.92
C TYR A 291 17.93 -29.71 80.46
N SER A 292 18.34 -29.32 79.25
CA SER A 292 19.73 -29.53 78.81
C SER A 292 20.40 -28.20 78.45
N PRO A 293 21.46 -27.76 79.18
CA PRO A 293 22.38 -26.76 78.68
C PRO A 293 23.22 -27.44 77.58
N SER A 294 22.59 -27.64 76.43
CA SER A 294 23.24 -28.26 75.28
C SER A 294 24.35 -27.31 74.81
N SER A 295 25.57 -27.78 74.99
CA SER A 295 26.87 -27.19 74.66
C SER A 295 27.12 -27.08 73.15
N VAL A 296 26.08 -26.76 72.38
CA VAL A 296 26.21 -26.50 70.95
C VAL A 296 26.52 -25.01 70.80
N GLN A 297 27.72 -24.71 70.31
CA GLN A 297 28.09 -23.33 70.01
C GLN A 297 27.09 -22.74 69.00
N PRO A 298 26.57 -21.52 69.23
CA PRO A 298 25.71 -20.85 68.28
C PRO A 298 26.42 -20.72 66.94
N ILE A 299 25.70 -21.00 65.85
CA ILE A 299 26.22 -20.85 64.50
C ILE A 299 25.95 -19.40 64.07
N SER A 300 27.01 -18.69 63.68
CA SER A 300 26.92 -17.35 63.10
C SER A 300 26.26 -17.40 61.72
N ILE A 301 25.27 -16.54 61.50
CA ILE A 301 24.74 -16.21 60.17
C ILE A 301 25.44 -14.93 59.74
N GLU A 302 26.12 -14.98 58.60
CA GLU A 302 26.78 -13.83 58.02
C GLU A 302 25.97 -13.22 56.87
N ALA A 303 26.04 -11.90 56.75
CA ALA A 303 25.50 -11.20 55.59
C ALA A 303 26.31 -11.58 54.34
N ASN A 304 25.65 -12.14 53.34
CA ASN A 304 26.27 -12.45 52.06
C ASN A 304 26.46 -11.22 51.15
N HIS A 305 25.81 -10.09 51.46
CA HIS A 305 25.92 -8.82 50.74
C HIS A 305 25.79 -7.64 51.70
N SER A 306 26.23 -6.45 51.28
CA SER A 306 26.01 -5.21 52.04
C SER A 306 24.65 -4.61 51.68
N GLY A 307 23.88 -4.15 52.68
CA GLY A 307 22.55 -3.57 52.43
C GLY A 307 21.74 -3.38 53.70
N ARG A 308 20.41 -3.33 53.57
CA ARG A 308 19.46 -3.30 54.70
C ARG A 308 18.90 -4.69 54.95
N ILE A 309 18.96 -5.16 56.18
CA ILE A 309 18.46 -6.50 56.53
C ILE A 309 16.98 -6.49 56.93
N PHE A 310 16.23 -7.48 56.45
CA PHE A 310 14.81 -7.70 56.76
C PHE A 310 14.56 -9.17 57.10
N TRP A 311 14.08 -9.45 58.30
CA TRP A 311 13.90 -10.82 58.79
C TRP A 311 12.59 -11.44 58.30
N LEU A 312 12.68 -12.65 57.76
CA LEU A 312 11.53 -13.44 57.29
C LEU A 312 11.06 -14.46 58.32
N PHE A 313 11.93 -14.79 59.28
CA PHE A 313 11.72 -15.82 60.28
C PHE A 313 11.39 -15.22 61.64
N ASP A 314 10.37 -15.75 62.31
CA ASP A 314 10.01 -15.37 63.68
C ASP A 314 10.98 -16.04 64.66
N LYS A 315 11.34 -15.36 65.76
CA LYS A 315 12.21 -15.88 66.83
C LYS A 315 11.70 -17.18 67.47
N SER A 316 10.44 -17.54 67.23
CA SER A 316 9.71 -18.65 67.84
C SER A 316 9.49 -19.88 66.94
N GLU A 317 9.87 -19.85 65.66
CA GLU A 317 9.62 -20.95 64.73
C GLU A 317 10.67 -22.08 64.81
N LYS A 318 10.22 -23.34 64.64
CA LYS A 318 10.97 -24.53 65.07
C LYS A 318 12.04 -25.05 64.11
N GLU A 319 12.05 -24.68 62.83
CA GLU A 319 13.01 -25.19 61.84
C GLU A 319 13.35 -24.16 60.73
N PRO A 320 14.60 -23.65 60.67
CA PRO A 320 15.11 -22.79 59.60
C PRO A 320 15.88 -23.54 58.51
N ASP A 321 16.06 -24.86 58.60
CA ASP A 321 16.96 -25.58 57.67
C ASP A 321 16.44 -25.52 56.23
N GLY A 322 17.29 -25.02 55.32
CA GLY A 322 16.97 -24.82 53.90
C GLY A 322 16.00 -23.66 53.60
N LYS A 323 15.57 -22.88 54.60
CA LYS A 323 14.67 -21.72 54.41
C LYS A 323 15.45 -20.40 54.29
N ASN A 324 14.79 -19.41 53.68
CA ASN A 324 15.30 -18.04 53.66
C ASN A 324 15.02 -17.41 55.03
N ILE A 325 16.06 -16.96 55.72
CA ILE A 325 15.94 -16.46 57.10
C ILE A 325 15.79 -14.93 57.12
N ALA A 326 16.46 -14.27 56.18
CA ALA A 326 16.36 -12.83 55.98
C ALA A 326 16.54 -12.47 54.50
N VAL A 327 16.22 -11.22 54.16
CA VAL A 327 16.53 -10.58 52.89
C VAL A 327 17.44 -9.40 53.16
N ILE A 328 18.50 -9.27 52.37
CA ILE A 328 19.30 -8.05 52.29
C ILE A 328 18.81 -7.26 51.08
N GLY A 329 18.14 -6.14 51.36
CA GLY A 329 17.63 -5.19 50.38
C GLY A 329 18.58 -4.03 50.13
N THR A 330 18.20 -3.17 49.20
CA THR A 330 18.93 -1.95 48.85
C THR A 330 18.82 -0.89 49.96
N MET A 331 19.66 0.15 49.88
CA MET A 331 19.69 1.25 50.86
C MET A 331 18.37 2.04 50.95
N GLN A 332 17.51 1.94 49.93
CA GLN A 332 16.24 2.64 49.83
C GLN A 332 15.03 1.77 50.21
N ASP A 333 15.23 0.46 50.37
CA ASP A 333 14.12 -0.45 50.62
C ASP A 333 13.49 -0.21 52.00
N THR A 334 12.16 -0.26 52.01
CA THR A 334 11.32 -0.34 53.21
C THR A 334 10.78 -1.76 53.40
N VAL A 335 10.12 -2.02 54.54
CA VAL A 335 9.47 -3.32 54.81
C VAL A 335 8.43 -3.64 53.73
N ASP A 336 7.67 -2.65 53.26
CA ASP A 336 6.64 -2.83 52.25
C ASP A 336 7.26 -3.16 50.88
N ASP A 337 8.35 -2.49 50.49
CA ASP A 337 9.06 -2.77 49.23
C ASP A 337 9.56 -4.21 49.15
N ILE A 338 10.02 -4.76 50.29
CA ILE A 338 10.50 -6.14 50.39
C ILE A 338 9.32 -7.12 50.38
N ASN A 339 8.23 -6.83 51.07
CA ASN A 339 7.03 -7.67 51.03
C ASN A 339 6.41 -7.75 49.62
N ASP A 340 6.36 -6.63 48.90
CA ASP A 340 5.91 -6.58 47.51
C ASP A 340 6.83 -7.38 46.59
N TRP A 341 8.14 -7.33 46.83
CA TRP A 341 9.11 -8.14 46.10
C TRP A 341 8.96 -9.65 46.36
N LEU A 342 8.81 -10.05 47.62
CA LEU A 342 8.56 -11.45 47.99
C LEU A 342 7.29 -11.99 47.33
N ALA A 343 6.23 -11.18 47.28
CA ALA A 343 5.00 -11.51 46.57
C ALA A 343 5.21 -11.69 45.06
N ARG A 344 6.00 -10.81 44.41
CA ARG A 344 6.39 -10.95 42.99
C ARG A 344 7.23 -12.20 42.71
N MET A 345 8.06 -12.62 43.67
CA MET A 345 8.87 -13.84 43.60
C MET A 345 8.09 -15.12 43.94
N HIS A 346 6.77 -15.02 44.18
CA HIS A 346 5.91 -16.12 44.64
C HIS A 346 6.39 -16.76 45.95
N CYS A 347 7.11 -16.01 46.78
CA CYS A 347 7.50 -16.45 48.11
C CYS A 347 6.29 -16.35 49.06
N LYS A 348 6.04 -17.40 49.86
CA LYS A 348 4.95 -17.41 50.86
C LYS A 348 5.33 -16.68 52.15
N GLU A 349 6.60 -16.36 52.32
CA GLU A 349 7.14 -15.69 53.51
C GLU A 349 6.93 -14.17 53.40
N ARG A 350 6.78 -13.50 54.54
CA ARG A 350 6.67 -12.04 54.66
C ARG A 350 7.62 -11.57 55.75
N VAL A 351 8.10 -10.34 55.62
CA VAL A 351 8.91 -9.69 56.66
C VAL A 351 8.11 -9.67 57.96
N LYS A 352 8.71 -10.22 59.01
CA LYS A 352 8.12 -10.27 60.35
C LYS A 352 8.49 -9.00 61.09
N VAL A 353 7.48 -8.26 61.57
CA VAL A 353 7.65 -6.98 62.30
C VAL A 353 7.93 -7.26 63.77
#